data_AF-A0A3M6ZXW9-F1
#
_entry.id   AF-A0A3M6ZXW9-F1
#
_cell.length_a   1.000
_cell.length_b   1.000
_cell.length_c   1.000
_cell.angle_alpha   90.00
_cell.angle_beta   90.00
_cell.angle_gamma   90.00
#
_symmetry.space_group_name_H-M   'P 1'
#
loop_
_entity.id
_entity.type
_entity.pdbx_description
1 polymer ?
#
loop_
_entity_poly.entity_id
_entity_poly.type
_entity_poly.pdbx_seq_one_letter_code
_entity_poly.pdbx_strand_id
1 'polypeptide(L)'
;MKMVHIPYFKQVVLMSTVCDSCGYRSNEVKTGGEVPEQGRKITLQVKSEVDLARDLLKSESCALACPELQLRVEPGTMGGRFTTVEGILTNIRKDLRGQAFGLEDGDAEIPEGAGDSMPTESKRSWEDFFKQLTDAIENRKPFTLVLEDPMASSYVQSLTAPEKDPQIEIEDYDRTEEEEEHLGLKDMKTENYQEDGEAEKEN
;
A
#
# COMPACT_ATOMS: atom_id res chain seq x y z
N MET A 1 -5.20 -20.19 -4.82
CA MET A 1 -5.35 -18.91 -5.54
C MET A 1 -6.79 -18.78 -6.01
N LYS A 2 -7.41 -17.61 -5.84
CA LYS A 2 -8.78 -17.35 -6.27
C LYS A 2 -8.82 -16.04 -7.04
N MET A 3 -9.35 -16.08 -8.27
CA MET A 3 -9.65 -14.86 -9.02
C MET A 3 -10.87 -14.18 -8.40
N VAL A 4 -10.76 -12.88 -8.15
CA VAL A 4 -11.85 -12.05 -7.62
C VAL A 4 -12.04 -10.85 -8.53
N HIS A 5 -13.30 -10.57 -8.85
CA HIS A 5 -13.68 -9.38 -9.60
C HIS A 5 -14.24 -8.36 -8.60
N ILE A 6 -13.53 -7.26 -8.41
CA ILE A 6 -13.99 -6.15 -7.57
C ILE A 6 -14.78 -5.20 -8.47
N PRO A 7 -16.08 -4.95 -8.20
CA PRO A 7 -16.84 -3.97 -8.97
C PRO A 7 -16.14 -2.62 -9.01
N TYR A 8 -16.13 -1.96 -10.17
CA TYR A 8 -15.45 -0.68 -10.40
C TYR A 8 -13.91 -0.72 -10.22
N PHE A 9 -13.31 -1.91 -10.21
CA PHE A 9 -11.86 -2.10 -10.18
C PHE A 9 -11.41 -3.26 -11.09
N LYS A 10 -10.10 -3.39 -11.29
CA LYS A 10 -9.48 -4.45 -12.11
C LYS A 10 -9.68 -5.83 -11.47
N GLN A 11 -9.49 -6.86 -12.28
CA GLN A 11 -9.45 -8.24 -11.79
C GLN A 11 -8.25 -8.43 -10.87
N VAL A 12 -8.46 -9.06 -9.71
CA VAL A 12 -7.40 -9.35 -8.74
C VAL A 12 -7.30 -10.84 -8.44
N VAL A 13 -6.12 -11.27 -8.01
CA VAL A 13 -5.81 -12.63 -7.60
C VAL A 13 -5.55 -12.64 -6.11
N LEU A 14 -6.40 -13.33 -5.36
CA LEU A 14 -6.14 -13.64 -3.96
C LEU A 14 -5.22 -14.86 -3.88
N MET A 15 -4.00 -14.65 -3.38
CA MET A 15 -3.01 -15.68 -3.11
C MET A 15 -2.96 -15.93 -1.61
N SER A 16 -3.34 -17.14 -1.20
CA SER A 16 -3.23 -17.57 0.20
C SER A 16 -2.36 -18.81 0.21
N THR A 17 -1.22 -18.72 0.87
CA THR A 17 -0.24 -19.79 1.01
C THR A 17 -0.23 -20.21 2.47
N VAL A 18 -0.48 -21.49 2.73
CA VAL A 18 -0.31 -22.11 4.05
C VAL A 18 0.56 -23.33 3.84
N CYS A 19 1.76 -23.32 4.42
CA CYS A 19 2.71 -24.42 4.33
C CYS A 19 2.56 -25.30 5.56
N ASP A 20 2.09 -26.53 5.37
CA ASP A 20 1.91 -27.50 6.47
C ASP A 20 3.25 -27.98 7.04
N SER A 21 4.34 -27.93 6.26
CA SER A 21 5.66 -28.42 6.68
C SER A 21 6.42 -27.46 7.58
N CYS A 22 6.35 -26.15 7.33
CA CYS A 22 7.06 -25.12 8.11
C CYS A 22 6.15 -24.13 8.83
N GLY A 23 4.83 -24.20 8.62
CA GLY A 23 3.86 -23.29 9.22
C GLY A 23 3.77 -21.92 8.56
N TYR A 24 4.52 -21.67 7.47
CA TYR A 24 4.49 -20.39 6.77
C TYR A 24 3.08 -20.05 6.27
N ARG A 25 2.62 -18.82 6.53
CA ARG A 25 1.33 -18.30 6.10
C ARG A 25 1.50 -16.94 5.44
N SER A 26 0.95 -16.78 4.23
CA SER A 26 0.89 -15.50 3.54
C SER A 26 -0.49 -15.33 2.89
N ASN A 27 -1.00 -14.10 2.93
CA ASN A 27 -2.18 -13.66 2.20
C ASN A 27 -1.82 -12.40 1.42
N GLU A 28 -1.85 -12.49 0.09
CA GLU A 28 -1.47 -11.42 -0.83
C GLU A 28 -2.58 -11.22 -1.86
N VAL A 29 -2.82 -9.97 -2.20
CA VAL A 29 -3.70 -9.56 -3.29
C VAL A 29 -2.82 -9.01 -4.40
N LYS A 30 -2.81 -9.70 -5.55
CA LYS A 30 -2.09 -9.25 -6.73
C LYS A 30 -3.08 -8.75 -7.77
N THR A 31 -2.80 -7.60 -8.38
CA THR A 31 -3.58 -7.14 -9.52
C THR A 31 -3.25 -7.99 -10.74
N GLY A 32 -4.29 -8.41 -11.46
CA GLY A 32 -4.15 -9.04 -12.76
C GLY A 32 -4.42 -8.03 -13.89
N GLY A 33 -4.25 -8.49 -15.12
CA GLY A 33 -4.48 -7.69 -16.32
C GLY A 33 -3.20 -7.08 -16.88
N GLU A 34 -3.39 -6.17 -17.83
CA GLU A 34 -2.29 -5.45 -18.49
C GLU A 34 -1.68 -4.38 -17.58
N VAL A 35 -0.39 -4.10 -17.83
CA VAL A 35 0.27 -2.93 -17.24
C VAL A 35 -0.36 -1.69 -17.87
N PRO A 36 -0.93 -0.77 -17.08
CA PRO A 36 -1.55 0.43 -17.63
C PRO A 36 -0.49 1.34 -18.27
N GLU A 37 -0.90 2.23 -19.18
CA GLU A 37 0.05 3.18 -19.80
C GLU A 37 0.57 4.22 -18.80
N GLN A 38 -0.27 4.64 -17.85
CA GLN A 38 0.05 5.69 -16.88
C GLN A 38 0.10 5.17 -15.44
N GLY A 39 0.85 5.88 -14.60
CA GLY A 39 0.76 5.78 -13.15
C GLY A 39 -0.50 6.50 -12.64
N ARG A 40 -0.90 6.21 -11.40
CA ARG A 40 -2.07 6.82 -10.79
C ARG A 40 -1.78 7.29 -9.37
N LYS A 41 -2.19 8.52 -9.09
CA LYS A 41 -2.21 9.12 -7.76
C LYS A 41 -3.65 9.23 -7.28
N ILE A 42 -3.92 8.71 -6.09
CA ILE A 42 -5.23 8.77 -5.44
C ILE A 42 -5.06 9.56 -4.15
N THR A 43 -5.76 10.68 -4.03
CA THR A 43 -5.78 11.52 -2.84
C THR A 43 -7.15 11.39 -2.17
N LEU A 44 -7.19 10.86 -0.96
CA LEU A 44 -8.39 10.72 -0.13
C LEU A 44 -8.35 11.70 1.05
N GLN A 45 -9.37 12.53 1.18
CA GLN A 45 -9.58 13.39 2.35
C GLN A 45 -10.44 12.67 3.40
N VAL A 46 -9.82 12.24 4.50
CA VAL A 46 -10.50 11.55 5.59
C VAL A 46 -11.04 12.58 6.58
N LYS A 47 -12.37 12.65 6.73
CA LYS A 47 -13.05 13.62 7.60
C LYS A 47 -14.01 12.98 8.59
N SER A 48 -14.43 11.74 8.33
CA SER A 48 -15.43 11.03 9.11
C SER A 48 -15.05 9.58 9.36
N GLU A 49 -15.68 8.95 10.35
CA GLU A 49 -15.52 7.51 10.63
C GLU A 49 -15.92 6.63 9.42
N VAL A 50 -16.87 7.09 8.60
CA VAL A 50 -17.26 6.39 7.38
C VAL A 50 -16.11 6.35 6.37
N ASP A 51 -15.28 7.39 6.33
CA ASP A 51 -14.09 7.43 5.48
C ASP A 51 -13.01 6.47 5.94
N LEU A 52 -12.87 6.29 7.26
CA LEU A 52 -11.96 5.30 7.85
C LEU A 52 -12.36 3.86 7.50
N ALA A 53 -13.66 3.61 7.34
CA ALA A 53 -14.21 2.31 6.97
C ALA A 53 -14.15 1.99 5.47
N ARG A 54 -13.70 2.93 4.61
CA ARG A 54 -13.59 2.69 3.16
C ARG A 54 -12.63 1.55 2.87
N ASP A 55 -13.03 0.66 1.96
CA ASP A 55 -12.14 -0.38 1.47
C ASP A 55 -10.96 0.23 0.69
N LEU A 56 -9.76 -0.27 0.97
CA LEU A 56 -8.49 0.17 0.42
C LEU A 56 -7.66 -1.06 0.01
N LEU A 57 -7.24 -1.06 -1.26
CA LEU A 57 -6.23 -1.99 -1.77
C LEU A 57 -4.93 -1.21 -1.98
N LYS A 58 -3.91 -1.53 -1.18
CA LYS A 58 -2.55 -1.06 -1.43
C LYS A 58 -1.80 -2.10 -2.25
N SER A 59 -1.41 -1.75 -3.48
CA SER A 59 -0.57 -2.61 -4.31
C SER A 59 0.87 -2.67 -3.79
N GLU A 60 1.67 -3.59 -4.33
CA GLU A 60 3.08 -3.71 -4.00
C GLU A 60 3.90 -2.50 -4.51
N SER A 61 3.59 -1.99 -5.69
CA SER A 61 4.25 -0.82 -6.29
C SER A 61 3.83 0.52 -5.69
N CYS A 62 2.79 0.56 -4.85
CA CYS A 62 2.24 1.81 -4.34
C CYS A 62 3.02 2.37 -3.14
N ALA A 63 3.35 3.65 -3.20
CA ALA A 63 3.75 4.47 -2.06
C ALA A 63 2.52 5.05 -1.36
N LEU A 64 2.50 5.05 -0.03
CA LEU A 64 1.45 5.64 0.78
C LEU A 64 2.03 6.78 1.60
N ALA A 65 1.41 7.96 1.55
CA ALA A 65 1.82 9.12 2.33
C ALA A 65 0.64 9.75 3.07
N CYS A 66 0.92 10.26 4.26
CA CYS A 66 0.03 11.12 5.03
C CYS A 66 0.82 12.37 5.49
N PRO A 67 0.74 13.48 4.75
CA PRO A 67 1.52 14.68 5.02
C PRO A 67 1.31 15.24 6.44
N GLU A 68 0.08 15.23 6.93
CA GLU A 68 -0.30 15.79 8.24
C GLU A 68 0.24 14.98 9.42
N LEU A 69 0.59 13.71 9.20
CA LEU A 69 1.20 12.80 10.17
C LEU A 69 2.70 12.61 9.94
N GLN A 70 3.27 13.26 8.90
CA GLN A 70 4.66 13.04 8.46
C GLN A 70 4.99 11.57 8.23
N LEU A 71 3.99 10.80 7.77
CA LEU A 71 4.10 9.36 7.54
C LEU A 71 4.26 9.12 6.04
N ARG A 72 5.29 8.36 5.67
CA ARG A 72 5.48 7.88 4.30
C ARG A 72 5.92 6.42 4.33
N VAL A 73 5.27 5.61 3.52
CA VAL A 73 5.52 4.17 3.34
C VAL A 73 5.89 3.96 1.89
N GLU A 74 7.11 3.53 1.65
CA GLU A 74 7.63 3.31 0.30
C GLU A 74 7.03 2.03 -0.34
N PRO A 75 7.12 1.91 -1.67
CA PRO A 75 6.77 0.68 -2.40
C PRO A 75 7.45 -0.56 -1.81
N GLY A 76 6.80 -1.72 -1.93
CA GLY A 76 7.21 -2.99 -1.35
C GLY A 76 6.83 -3.17 0.13
N THR A 77 6.69 -2.07 0.89
CA THR A 77 6.31 -2.14 2.30
C THR A 77 4.78 -2.23 2.43
N MET A 78 4.30 -3.24 3.16
CA MET A 78 2.86 -3.48 3.40
C MET A 78 2.01 -3.53 2.11
N GLY A 79 2.61 -3.96 1.01
CA GLY A 79 1.95 -4.11 -0.29
C GLY A 79 1.08 -5.36 -0.38
N GLY A 80 0.20 -5.38 -1.39
CA GLY A 80 -0.66 -6.53 -1.69
C GLY A 80 -1.72 -6.79 -0.63
N ARG A 81 -2.16 -5.76 0.10
CA ARG A 81 -3.13 -5.89 1.19
C ARG A 81 -4.44 -5.21 0.83
N PHE A 82 -5.54 -5.95 0.98
CA PHE A 82 -6.91 -5.42 0.94
C PHE A 82 -7.38 -5.25 2.40
N THR A 83 -7.66 -4.02 2.79
CA THR A 83 -8.00 -3.62 4.17
C THR A 83 -8.89 -2.38 4.12
N THR A 84 -9.18 -1.75 5.25
CA THR A 84 -9.76 -0.41 5.32
C THR A 84 -8.70 0.67 5.53
N VAL A 85 -9.06 1.94 5.39
CA VAL A 85 -8.21 3.10 5.73
C VAL A 85 -7.78 3.05 7.20
N GLU A 86 -8.68 2.71 8.12
CA GLU A 86 -8.36 2.47 9.52
C GLU A 86 -7.39 1.30 9.70
N GLY A 87 -7.65 0.19 9.01
CA GLY A 87 -6.88 -1.04 9.14
C GLY A 87 -5.44 -0.85 8.67
N ILE A 88 -5.20 -0.10 7.59
CA ILE A 88 -3.83 0.15 7.13
C ILE A 88 -3.05 1.02 8.12
N LEU A 89 -3.66 2.06 8.69
CA LEU A 89 -3.02 2.91 9.71
C LEU A 89 -2.73 2.14 11.00
N THR A 90 -3.68 1.28 11.41
CA THR A 90 -3.50 0.42 12.59
C THR A 90 -2.36 -0.58 12.39
N ASN A 91 -2.27 -1.19 11.21
CA ASN A 91 -1.18 -2.09 10.87
C ASN A 91 0.17 -1.34 10.83
N ILE A 92 0.22 -0.13 10.28
CA ILE A 92 1.44 0.71 10.27
C ILE A 92 1.87 1.02 11.71
N ARG A 93 0.92 1.42 12.56
CA ARG A 93 1.20 1.69 13.99
C ARG A 93 1.78 0.47 14.67
N LYS A 94 1.18 -0.70 14.46
CA LYS A 94 1.60 -1.97 15.06
C LYS A 94 2.99 -2.37 14.62
N ASP A 95 3.26 -2.36 13.31
CA ASP A 95 4.56 -2.73 12.74
C ASP A 95 5.66 -1.78 13.25
N LEU A 96 5.43 -0.47 13.25
CA LEU A 96 6.39 0.52 13.74
C LEU A 96 6.61 0.43 15.25
N ARG A 97 5.58 0.17 16.08
CA ARG A 97 5.75 -0.03 17.53
C ARG A 97 6.55 -1.28 17.84
N GLY A 98 6.29 -2.38 17.11
CA GLY A 98 7.05 -3.62 17.22
C GLY A 98 8.54 -3.39 16.95
N GLN A 99 8.86 -2.68 15.87
CA GLN A 99 10.25 -2.36 15.51
C GLN A 99 10.92 -1.36 16.46
N ALA A 100 10.22 -0.28 16.84
CA ALA A 100 10.80 0.79 17.66
C ALA A 100 11.07 0.36 19.11
N PHE A 101 10.22 -0.52 19.67
CA PHE A 101 10.28 -0.92 21.07
C PHE A 101 10.60 -2.42 21.28
N GLY A 102 10.85 -3.18 20.20
CA GLY A 102 11.16 -4.61 20.27
C GLY A 102 10.01 -5.47 20.79
N LEU A 103 8.77 -5.04 20.53
CA LEU A 103 7.58 -5.74 21.00
C LEU A 103 7.27 -6.91 20.07
N GLU A 104 7.00 -8.09 20.64
CA GLU A 104 6.51 -9.25 19.90
C GLU A 104 5.08 -8.99 19.35
N ASP A 105 4.30 -8.19 20.08
CA ASP A 105 3.04 -7.63 19.63
C ASP A 105 3.06 -6.10 19.74
N GLY A 106 2.98 -5.40 18.62
CA GLY A 106 3.05 -3.93 18.57
C GLY A 106 1.89 -3.21 19.28
N ASP A 107 0.81 -3.92 19.62
CA ASP A 107 -0.29 -3.37 20.43
C ASP A 107 -0.09 -3.57 21.94
N ALA A 108 0.91 -4.34 22.36
CA ALA A 108 1.20 -4.58 23.77
C ALA A 108 1.56 -3.29 24.53
N GLU A 109 1.37 -3.31 25.84
CA GLU A 109 1.89 -2.26 26.72
C GLU A 109 3.41 -2.22 26.60
N ILE A 110 3.96 -1.00 26.54
CA ILE A 110 5.40 -0.79 26.44
C ILE A 110 6.02 -1.23 27.78
N PRO A 111 6.89 -2.26 27.82
CA PRO A 111 7.49 -2.73 29.05
C PRO A 111 8.27 -1.62 29.76
N GLU A 112 8.31 -1.64 31.09
CA GLU A 112 9.19 -0.76 31.86
C GLU A 112 10.65 -1.03 31.47
N GLY A 113 11.28 -0.05 30.81
CA GLY A 113 12.64 -0.16 30.26
C GLY A 113 12.72 -0.34 28.73
N ALA A 114 11.61 -0.53 28.02
CA ALA A 114 11.63 -0.52 26.57
C ALA A 114 12.03 0.86 26.03
N GLY A 115 13.04 0.87 25.15
CA GLY A 115 13.67 2.10 24.66
C GLY A 115 14.53 2.83 25.68
N ASP A 116 15.02 2.16 26.75
CA ASP A 116 15.98 2.73 27.71
C ASP A 116 17.31 3.16 27.07
N SER A 117 17.69 2.46 26.02
CA SER A 117 18.88 2.71 25.21
C SER A 117 18.66 3.80 24.16
N MET A 118 17.42 4.28 24.02
CA MET A 118 17.04 5.32 23.06
C MET A 118 17.30 6.71 23.69
N PRO A 119 17.86 7.67 22.94
CA PRO A 119 17.94 9.05 23.40
C PRO A 119 16.56 9.60 23.78
N THR A 120 16.49 10.37 24.86
CA THR A 120 15.23 10.93 25.40
C THR A 120 14.45 11.72 24.35
N GLU A 121 15.14 12.44 23.46
CA GLU A 121 14.53 13.20 22.38
C GLU A 121 13.87 12.28 21.35
N SER A 122 14.56 11.23 20.90
CA SER A 122 14.00 10.23 19.98
C SER A 122 12.79 9.52 20.58
N LYS A 123 12.84 9.18 21.88
CA LYS A 123 11.72 8.56 22.59
C LYS A 123 10.48 9.46 22.59
N ARG A 124 10.65 10.75 22.87
CA ARG A 124 9.57 11.73 22.83
C ARG A 124 8.99 11.89 21.43
N SER A 125 9.83 11.94 20.40
CA SER A 125 9.37 12.02 19.01
C SER A 125 8.53 10.81 18.61
N TRP A 126 8.91 9.61 19.05
CA TRP A 126 8.10 8.40 18.84
C TRP A 126 6.75 8.46 19.58
N GLU A 127 6.75 8.88 20.85
CA GLU A 127 5.51 9.04 21.62
C GLU A 127 4.55 10.05 20.96
N ASP A 128 5.07 11.20 20.51
CA ASP A 128 4.29 12.22 19.83
C ASP A 128 3.76 11.71 18.47
N PHE A 129 4.57 10.97 17.71
CA PHE A 129 4.17 10.35 16.45
C PHE A 129 3.04 9.32 16.65
N PHE A 130 3.19 8.38 17.58
CA PHE A 130 2.17 7.36 17.84
C PHE A 130 0.88 7.96 18.40
N LYS A 131 0.97 9.04 19.17
CA LYS A 131 -0.19 9.81 19.60
C LYS A 131 -0.94 10.41 18.41
N GLN A 132 -0.24 11.08 17.49
CA GLN A 132 -0.87 11.65 16.30
C GLN A 132 -1.52 10.58 15.41
N LEU A 133 -0.85 9.44 15.23
CA LEU A 133 -1.37 8.32 14.46
C LEU A 133 -2.62 7.71 15.13
N THR A 134 -2.65 7.63 16.45
CA THR A 134 -3.83 7.17 17.21
C THR A 134 -4.98 8.17 17.11
N ASP A 135 -4.71 9.47 17.23
CA ASP A 135 -5.73 10.51 17.07
C ASP A 135 -6.34 10.50 15.65
N ALA A 136 -5.57 10.13 14.63
CA ALA A 136 -6.06 9.92 13.27
C ALA A 136 -6.93 8.66 13.13
N ILE A 137 -6.51 7.53 13.71
CA ILE A 137 -7.28 6.27 13.73
C ILE A 137 -8.63 6.45 14.46
N GLU A 138 -8.65 7.26 15.52
CA GLU A 138 -9.88 7.56 16.28
C GLU A 138 -10.72 8.71 15.69
N ASN A 139 -10.44 9.14 14.46
CA ASN A 139 -11.15 10.24 13.77
C ASN A 139 -11.18 11.57 14.55
N ARG A 140 -10.21 11.81 15.44
CA ARG A 140 -10.13 13.07 16.22
C ARG A 140 -9.52 14.23 15.41
N LYS A 141 -8.79 13.90 14.35
CA LYS A 141 -8.14 14.86 13.45
C LYS A 141 -8.32 14.44 12.00
N PRO A 142 -8.84 15.32 11.12
CA PRO A 142 -8.88 15.04 9.69
C PRO A 142 -7.48 15.01 9.11
N PHE A 143 -7.27 14.15 8.13
CA PHE A 143 -5.98 13.98 7.44
C PHE A 143 -6.19 13.59 5.99
N THR A 144 -5.11 13.69 5.20
CA THR A 144 -5.11 13.31 3.80
C THR A 144 -4.29 12.05 3.62
N LEU A 145 -4.84 11.08 2.91
CA LEU A 145 -4.13 9.88 2.49
C LEU A 145 -3.83 9.98 1.00
N VAL A 146 -2.56 9.86 0.64
CA VAL A 146 -2.09 9.91 -0.74
C VAL A 146 -1.51 8.55 -1.10
N LEU A 147 -2.03 7.94 -2.16
CA LEU A 147 -1.54 6.69 -2.73
C LEU A 147 -0.97 7.01 -4.11
N GLU A 148 0.34 6.87 -4.27
CA GLU A 148 1.03 7.04 -5.54
C GLU A 148 1.43 5.66 -6.05
N ASP A 149 0.82 5.21 -7.15
CA ASP A 149 1.03 3.87 -7.70
C ASP A 149 1.42 3.93 -9.18
N PRO A 150 2.70 3.69 -9.49
CA PRO A 150 3.19 3.64 -10.86
C PRO A 150 2.47 2.59 -11.73
N MET A 151 1.96 1.51 -11.14
CA MET A 151 1.24 0.46 -11.88
C MET A 151 -0.28 0.61 -11.85
N ALA A 152 -0.81 1.73 -11.33
CA ALA A 152 -2.23 2.02 -11.16
C ALA A 152 -3.05 0.78 -10.75
N SER A 153 -2.55 0.11 -9.70
CA SER A 153 -3.00 -1.17 -9.19
C SER A 153 -3.55 -1.07 -7.75
N SER A 154 -3.63 0.15 -7.22
CA SER A 154 -4.23 0.46 -5.93
C SER A 154 -5.65 0.96 -6.10
N TYR A 155 -6.45 0.81 -5.04
CA TYR A 155 -7.88 1.14 -5.05
C TYR A 155 -8.31 1.75 -3.72
N VAL A 156 -9.22 2.71 -3.81
CA VAL A 156 -9.97 3.25 -2.67
C VAL A 156 -11.44 3.25 -3.04
N GLN A 157 -12.28 2.75 -2.14
CA GLN A 157 -13.73 2.68 -2.34
C GLN A 157 -14.35 4.08 -2.41
N SER A 158 -15.05 4.35 -3.52
CA SER A 158 -15.96 5.49 -3.64
C SER A 158 -17.30 5.12 -3.03
N LEU A 159 -17.78 5.96 -2.10
CA LEU A 159 -19.07 5.74 -1.42
C LEU A 159 -20.26 6.29 -2.22
N THR A 160 -19.98 7.15 -3.21
CA THR A 160 -20.99 7.79 -4.06
C THR A 160 -21.05 7.20 -5.46
N ALA A 161 -20.28 6.15 -5.74
CA ALA A 161 -20.24 5.52 -7.06
C ALA A 161 -21.66 5.17 -7.56
N PRO A 162 -21.99 5.44 -8.84
CA PRO A 162 -21.11 5.85 -9.93
C PRO A 162 -20.82 7.37 -10.00
N GLU A 163 -21.38 8.19 -9.11
CA GLU A 163 -21.10 9.62 -9.07
C GLU A 163 -19.69 9.90 -8.51
N LYS A 164 -19.11 11.04 -8.93
CA LYS A 164 -17.79 11.45 -8.47
C LYS A 164 -17.80 11.69 -6.96
N ASP A 165 -16.90 11.02 -6.26
CA ASP A 165 -16.73 11.20 -4.82
C ASP A 165 -16.03 12.54 -4.55
N PRO A 166 -16.62 13.43 -3.72
CA PRO A 166 -16.02 14.73 -3.42
C PRO A 166 -14.76 14.63 -2.54
N GLN A 167 -14.52 13.48 -1.89
CA GLN A 167 -13.38 13.26 -1.01
C GLN A 167 -12.22 12.53 -1.68
N ILE A 168 -12.42 12.02 -2.90
CA ILE A 168 -11.40 11.31 -3.67
C ILE A 168 -11.04 12.13 -4.92
N GLU A 169 -9.76 12.41 -5.05
CA GLU A 169 -9.16 12.96 -6.26
C GLU A 169 -8.26 11.91 -6.89
N ILE A 170 -8.42 11.70 -8.19
CA ILE A 170 -7.65 10.72 -8.97
C ILE A 170 -6.94 11.50 -10.08
N GLU A 171 -5.62 11.37 -10.12
CA GLU A 171 -4.75 11.97 -11.12
C GLU A 171 -3.94 10.86 -11.79
N ASP A 172 -4.07 10.72 -13.10
CA ASP A 172 -3.19 9.86 -13.89
C ASP A 172 -1.96 10.66 -14.31
N TYR A 173 -0.77 10.06 -14.23
CA TYR A 173 0.50 10.73 -14.50
C TYR A 173 1.42 9.85 -15.36
N ASP A 174 2.26 10.51 -16.17
CA ASP A 174 3.30 9.84 -16.94
C ASP A 174 4.45 9.45 -16.02
N ARG A 175 4.84 8.18 -16.08
CA ARG A 175 5.88 7.63 -15.21
C ARG A 175 7.20 8.36 -15.44
N THR A 176 7.92 8.56 -14.35
CA THR A 176 9.30 9.01 -14.39
C THR A 176 10.19 7.90 -14.96
N GLU A 177 11.31 8.31 -15.55
CA GLU A 177 12.29 7.36 -16.10
C GLU A 177 12.82 6.36 -15.06
N GLU A 178 12.93 6.78 -13.80
CA GLU A 178 13.34 5.95 -12.68
C GLU A 178 12.27 4.90 -12.32
N GLU A 179 10.99 5.28 -12.33
CA GLU A 179 9.88 4.34 -12.11
C GLU A 179 9.82 3.29 -13.23
N GLU A 180 10.00 3.70 -14.49
CA GLU A 180 9.99 2.78 -15.62
C GLU A 180 11.17 1.79 -15.58
N GLU A 181 12.35 2.25 -15.21
CA GLU A 181 13.53 1.41 -15.05
C GLU A 181 13.36 0.44 -13.86
N HIS A 182 12.90 0.93 -12.71
CA HIS A 182 12.67 0.10 -11.53
C HIS A 182 11.61 -0.99 -11.78
N LEU A 183 10.59 -0.68 -12.58
CA LEU A 183 9.57 -1.66 -13.00
C LEU A 183 10.02 -2.56 -14.16
N GLY A 184 11.19 -2.32 -14.75
CA GLY A 184 11.70 -3.06 -15.90
C GLY A 184 10.87 -2.85 -17.18
N LEU A 185 10.10 -1.75 -17.28
CA LEU A 185 9.25 -1.47 -18.44
C LEU A 185 10.08 -1.10 -19.67
N LYS A 186 11.25 -0.48 -19.47
CA LYS A 186 12.18 -0.12 -20.56
C LYS A 186 12.79 -1.33 -21.27
N ASP A 187 12.97 -2.43 -20.55
CA ASP A 187 13.56 -3.67 -21.10
C ASP A 187 12.52 -4.61 -21.71
N MET A 188 11.22 -4.27 -21.57
CA MET A 188 10.13 -5.09 -22.04
C MET A 188 9.98 -4.96 -23.56
N LYS A 189 10.49 -5.95 -24.30
CA LYS A 189 10.17 -6.08 -25.73
C LYS A 189 8.73 -6.54 -25.87
N THR A 190 7.86 -5.80 -26.54
CA THR A 190 6.45 -6.22 -26.75
C THR A 190 6.20 -6.70 -28.18
N GLU A 191 7.20 -6.64 -29.06
CA GLU A 191 7.09 -6.89 -30.50
C GLU A 191 8.25 -7.78 -31.01
N ASN A 192 8.08 -8.35 -32.20
CA ASN A 192 9.09 -9.10 -32.98
C ASN A 192 9.70 -10.35 -32.32
N TYR A 193 9.00 -10.96 -31.35
CA TYR A 193 9.41 -12.22 -30.72
C TYR A 193 9.60 -13.42 -31.67
N GLN A 194 9.02 -13.37 -32.88
CA GLN A 194 9.06 -14.47 -33.85
C GLN A 194 10.27 -14.43 -34.79
N GLU A 195 10.91 -13.27 -34.98
CA GLU A 195 12.00 -13.12 -35.95
C GLU A 195 13.28 -13.85 -35.50
N ASP A 196 13.54 -13.92 -34.19
CA ASP A 196 14.71 -14.61 -33.64
C ASP A 196 14.67 -16.15 -33.83
N GLY A 197 13.47 -16.75 -34.00
CA GLY A 197 13.30 -18.19 -34.16
C GLY A 197 13.37 -18.71 -35.61
N GLU A 198 13.31 -17.81 -36.59
CA GLU A 198 13.41 -18.16 -38.02
C GLU A 198 14.86 -18.14 -38.51
N ALA A 199 15.73 -17.31 -37.90
CA ALA A 199 17.16 -17.25 -38.21
C ALA A 199 17.93 -18.55 -37.85
N GLU A 200 17.44 -19.35 -36.90
CA GLU A 200 18.07 -20.61 -36.50
C GLU A 200 17.66 -21.82 -37.37
N LYS A 201 16.65 -21.69 -38.24
CA LYS A 201 16.19 -22.79 -39.11
C LYS A 201 16.85 -22.83 -40.49
N GLU A 202 17.66 -21.84 -40.83
CA GLU A 202 18.35 -21.74 -42.13
C GLU A 202 19.84 -22.12 -42.10
N ASN A 203 20.34 -22.76 -41.03
CA ASN A 203 21.70 -23.34 -40.99
C ASN A 203 21.70 -24.87 -40.87
#